data_AF-A0A9P1GER6-F1
#
_entry.id   AF-A0A9P1GER6-F1
#
_cell.length_a   1.000
_cell.length_b   1.000
_cell.length_c   1.000
_cell.angle_alpha   90.00
_cell.angle_beta   90.00
_cell.angle_gamma   90.00
#
_symmetry.space_group_name_H-M   'P 1'
#
loop_
_entity.id
_entity.type
_entity.pdbx_description
1 polymer ?
#
loop_
_entity_poly.entity_id
_entity_poly.type
_entity_poly.pdbx_seq_one_letter_code
_entity_poly.pdbx_strand_id
1 'polypeptide(L)'
;MARKQKTGCRWKRWCWSLVAAVLVLLVVRGTLSGEVFAAEVASGASGETVLLQAAQPQTQTNEGLQPLRPKAQPTWQLHELPIVPGCEGCCSQDVHNVPCLDVEKCAEEGPVKGKYALVLSHWGRPSEGMLGSIKSMRAAADKLGQTDLLMVMLKSDANQTTPKIAKLFQKWGIKLYTVDWDVPPNAKHYPKKDWCGHQDLIRLNVLGIEGYDAVAYFDGDCEFQGDITPMMRCAASGKFLSTSGGMGEALNVGFFTVKPDKRLVDAAVLFAQQNAFDHNTGWGGAGWAPNGGYYVGGECGQGFFYTLFYRKSEGSKRALESVGLWDTFQAAQLDRCIWNYQTDSSCRADLDCRHVRVHHKPTRERGSEKECDKLQFRHRRESLLHRQTVSRPPPTEEELRWAREGRLLKHSAGLCLRSSEEDGDGTLMLLSCSFPPVEKNIRVVEAEDQVLLKQGGRCTHVEGDDDPEMTPKEPRLAFPVDCASKTYQPHFKKIPSTAKGPKGGFLLRHESGRCIHPYEGAVDPRPITDVILHSDCNQDRMALTWIEDDS
;
A
#
# COMPACT_ATOMS: atom_id res chain seq x y z
N MET A 1 -34.35 21.47 60.76
CA MET A 1 -34.53 20.06 61.19
C MET A 1 -33.88 19.17 60.13
N ALA A 2 -32.96 18.22 60.33
CA ALA A 2 -32.46 17.44 61.47
C ALA A 2 -32.84 15.93 61.45
N ARG A 3 -32.15 15.13 60.62
CA ARG A 3 -31.82 13.69 60.73
C ARG A 3 -30.70 13.40 59.68
N LYS A 4 -29.57 12.72 59.93
CA LYS A 4 -29.24 11.42 60.57
C LYS A 4 -29.59 10.20 59.69
N GLN A 5 -28.73 9.18 59.48
CA GLN A 5 -27.29 9.03 59.80
C GLN A 5 -26.63 7.80 59.11
N LYS A 6 -25.34 7.94 58.71
CA LYS A 6 -24.21 6.97 58.67
C LYS A 6 -24.39 5.45 58.41
N THR A 7 -23.57 4.99 57.44
CA THR A 7 -22.46 3.99 57.54
C THR A 7 -21.25 4.56 56.74
N GLY A 8 -20.02 4.01 56.65
CA GLY A 8 -19.35 2.84 57.26
C GLY A 8 -18.85 1.83 56.20
N CYS A 9 -17.55 1.49 56.02
CA CYS A 9 -16.28 1.91 56.66
C CYS A 9 -15.10 1.76 55.64
N ARG A 10 -13.90 2.37 55.81
CA ARG A 10 -12.60 1.80 56.33
C ARG A 10 -12.29 0.36 55.89
N TRP A 11 -11.07 -0.05 55.50
CA TRP A 11 -9.70 0.12 56.08
C TRP A 11 -8.64 0.43 54.98
N LYS A 12 -7.33 0.69 55.20
CA LYS A 12 -6.50 1.39 56.21
C LYS A 12 -5.14 1.72 55.55
N ARG A 13 -4.46 2.82 55.94
CA ARG A 13 -3.03 3.07 55.64
C ARG A 13 -2.13 2.49 56.75
N TRP A 14 -0.86 2.27 56.42
CA TRP A 14 0.27 2.28 57.37
C TRP A 14 1.43 3.10 56.79
N CYS A 15 2.07 3.91 57.63
CA CYS A 15 3.35 4.58 57.38
C CYS A 15 4.22 4.38 58.63
N TRP A 16 5.52 4.14 58.47
CA TRP A 16 6.55 4.29 59.52
C TRP A 16 7.84 4.86 58.90
N SER A 17 8.75 5.36 59.74
CA SER A 17 9.56 6.55 59.43
C SER A 17 11.08 6.36 59.41
N LEU A 18 11.78 7.45 59.05
CA LEU A 18 13.24 7.64 59.02
C LEU A 18 14.01 7.13 60.25
N VAL A 19 15.28 6.77 60.02
CA VAL A 19 16.41 6.87 60.97
C VAL A 19 17.62 7.52 60.24
N ALA A 20 18.58 8.08 60.97
CA ALA A 20 19.57 9.06 60.51
C ALA A 20 20.94 8.50 60.01
N ALA A 21 21.90 9.39 59.76
CA ALA A 21 23.17 9.15 59.06
C ALA A 21 24.44 9.51 59.89
N VAL A 22 25.61 8.97 59.47
CA VAL A 22 26.98 9.19 60.01
C VAL A 22 27.94 9.02 58.79
N LEU A 23 28.67 10.02 58.25
CA LEU A 23 29.96 10.65 58.70
C LEU A 23 31.06 9.60 58.97
N VAL A 24 32.27 9.58 58.38
CA VAL A 24 33.38 10.57 58.26
C VAL A 24 34.31 10.03 57.14
N LEU A 25 34.63 10.75 56.04
CA LEU A 25 35.75 11.68 55.83
C LEU A 25 37.18 11.09 55.93
N LEU A 26 37.93 11.05 54.81
CA LEU A 26 39.40 11.06 54.81
C LEU A 26 39.93 11.74 53.53
N VAL A 27 41.01 12.51 53.65
CA VAL A 27 41.59 13.35 52.58
C VAL A 27 43.11 13.22 52.58
N VAL A 28 43.72 12.95 51.41
CA VAL A 28 45.14 13.22 51.12
C VAL A 28 45.27 13.73 49.68
N ARG A 29 46.24 14.62 49.44
CA ARG A 29 46.53 15.27 48.15
C ARG A 29 47.34 14.35 47.21
N GLY A 30 47.20 14.58 45.90
CA GLY A 30 48.14 14.17 44.85
C GLY A 30 48.21 15.27 43.78
N THR A 31 49.36 15.47 43.13
CA THR A 31 49.63 16.67 42.30
C THR A 31 50.40 16.37 41.01
N LEU A 32 50.25 17.27 40.03
CA LEU A 32 51.07 17.51 38.82
C LEU A 32 50.90 16.54 37.62
N SER A 33 51.31 17.06 36.46
CA SER A 33 51.25 16.49 35.09
C SER A 33 49.84 16.12 34.57
N GLY A 34 49.38 16.56 33.39
CA GLY A 34 49.95 17.52 32.44
C GLY A 34 50.48 16.89 31.15
N GLU A 35 49.57 16.43 30.29
CA GLU A 35 49.85 16.07 28.89
C GLU A 35 48.88 16.80 27.96
N VAL A 36 49.39 17.28 26.82
CA VAL A 36 48.60 17.92 25.76
C VAL A 36 48.50 16.92 24.60
N PHE A 37 47.35 16.27 24.49
CA PHE A 37 47.03 15.50 23.28
C PHE A 37 46.41 16.42 22.23
N ALA A 38 47.22 16.83 21.25
CA ALA A 38 46.72 17.41 20.02
C ALA A 38 46.03 16.32 19.19
N ALA A 39 44.71 16.40 19.05
CA ALA A 39 43.95 15.52 18.17
C ALA A 39 44.07 16.03 16.72
N GLU A 40 44.77 15.28 15.87
CA GLU A 40 44.99 15.61 14.47
C GLU A 40 43.71 15.39 13.66
N VAL A 41 43.13 16.46 13.12
CA VAL A 41 41.85 16.41 12.39
C VAL A 41 42.10 16.00 10.93
N ALA A 42 42.19 14.68 10.70
CA ALA A 42 42.22 14.11 9.36
C ALA A 42 40.88 14.31 8.65
N SER A 43 40.85 15.20 7.65
CA SER A 43 39.70 15.36 6.75
C SER A 43 39.86 14.47 5.53
N GLY A 44 38.87 13.62 5.25
CA GLY A 44 38.95 12.66 4.14
C GLY A 44 37.87 11.58 4.18
N ALA A 45 36.66 11.92 3.72
CA ALA A 45 35.56 10.97 3.58
C ALA A 45 34.75 11.26 2.30
N SER A 46 35.34 10.99 1.14
CA SER A 46 34.60 10.86 -0.12
C SER A 46 33.81 9.54 -0.12
N GLY A 47 32.49 9.61 -0.19
CA GLY A 47 31.64 8.42 -0.19
C GLY A 47 31.75 7.63 -1.49
N GLU A 48 32.55 6.55 -1.50
CA GLU A 48 32.55 5.62 -2.62
C GLU A 48 31.20 4.90 -2.72
N THR A 49 30.57 5.00 -3.90
CA THR A 49 29.39 4.18 -4.21
C THR A 49 29.85 2.75 -4.44
N VAL A 50 29.68 1.89 -3.42
CA VAL A 50 30.03 0.46 -3.49
C VAL A 50 29.10 -0.25 -4.47
N LEU A 51 29.45 -0.21 -5.74
CA LEU A 51 28.75 -0.89 -6.82
C LEU A 51 29.08 -2.38 -6.72
N LEU A 52 28.14 -3.16 -6.20
CA LEU A 52 28.29 -4.61 -6.04
C LEU A 52 28.47 -5.29 -7.40
N GLN A 53 29.74 -5.47 -7.80
CA GLN A 53 30.10 -6.31 -8.93
C GLN A 53 29.80 -7.78 -8.58
N ALA A 54 28.64 -8.26 -9.01
CA ALA A 54 28.31 -9.67 -8.93
C ALA A 54 29.36 -10.49 -9.69
N ALA A 55 29.94 -11.49 -9.02
CA ALA A 55 30.91 -12.39 -9.64
C ALA A 55 30.28 -13.06 -10.88
N GLN A 56 30.95 -12.98 -12.02
CA GLN A 56 30.45 -13.58 -13.26
C GLN A 56 30.39 -15.11 -13.10
N PRO A 57 29.21 -15.76 -13.24
CA PRO A 57 29.13 -17.20 -13.22
C PRO A 57 29.81 -17.78 -14.47
N GLN A 58 30.64 -18.81 -14.28
CA GLN A 58 31.31 -19.47 -15.41
C GLN A 58 30.27 -20.09 -16.35
N THR A 59 30.32 -19.72 -17.62
CA THR A 59 29.36 -20.16 -18.64
C THR A 59 29.63 -21.60 -19.07
N GLN A 60 28.92 -22.55 -18.49
CA GLN A 60 28.79 -23.90 -19.08
C GLN A 60 27.84 -23.83 -20.28
N THR A 61 28.35 -24.18 -21.47
CA THR A 61 27.62 -24.13 -22.74
C THR A 61 26.74 -25.37 -22.92
N ASN A 62 25.53 -25.35 -22.34
CA ASN A 62 24.50 -26.35 -22.62
C ASN A 62 23.83 -26.09 -23.98
N GLU A 63 24.48 -26.55 -25.06
CA GLU A 63 23.84 -26.66 -26.37
C GLU A 63 22.78 -27.79 -26.34
N GLY A 64 21.52 -27.48 -26.62
CA GLY A 64 20.48 -28.52 -26.77
C GLY A 64 19.03 -28.08 -26.55
N LEU A 65 18.78 -27.04 -25.75
CA LEU A 65 17.42 -26.54 -25.50
C LEU A 65 17.20 -25.20 -26.23
N GLN A 66 16.38 -25.20 -27.27
CA GLN A 66 15.80 -23.96 -27.79
C GLN A 66 14.89 -23.38 -26.70
N PRO A 67 15.13 -22.15 -26.20
CA PRO A 67 14.25 -21.55 -25.21
C PRO A 67 12.88 -21.30 -25.84
N LEU A 68 11.84 -21.88 -25.24
CA LEU A 68 10.44 -21.56 -25.57
C LEU A 68 10.28 -20.04 -25.50
N ARG A 69 9.99 -19.39 -26.64
CA ARG A 69 9.79 -17.94 -26.69
C ARG A 69 8.70 -17.58 -25.67
N PRO A 70 9.00 -16.78 -24.64
CA PRO A 70 7.97 -16.39 -23.68
C PRO A 70 6.86 -15.67 -24.43
N LYS A 71 5.60 -16.05 -24.17
CA LYS A 71 4.43 -15.30 -24.69
C LYS A 71 4.65 -13.83 -24.34
N ALA A 72 4.59 -12.94 -25.33
CA ALA A 72 4.75 -11.51 -25.11
C ALA A 72 3.72 -11.08 -24.06
N GLN A 73 4.20 -10.59 -22.91
CA GLN A 73 3.30 -10.10 -21.87
C GLN A 73 2.57 -8.87 -22.43
N PRO A 74 1.27 -8.71 -22.18
CA PRO A 74 0.54 -7.51 -22.62
C PRO A 74 1.26 -6.28 -22.06
N THR A 75 1.73 -5.43 -22.96
CA THR A 75 2.48 -4.21 -22.63
C THR A 75 1.54 -3.24 -21.93
N TRP A 76 1.89 -2.84 -20.71
CA TRP A 76 1.10 -1.89 -19.93
C TRP A 76 1.17 -0.51 -20.60
N GLN A 77 0.11 -0.11 -21.31
CA GLN A 77 0.09 1.12 -22.07
C GLN A 77 -0.48 2.26 -21.22
N LEU A 78 0.34 3.29 -20.97
CA LEU A 78 -0.10 4.52 -20.32
C LEU A 78 -0.84 5.41 -21.30
N HIS A 79 -1.89 6.09 -20.85
CA HIS A 79 -2.64 7.05 -21.68
C HIS A 79 -1.99 8.43 -21.74
N GLU A 80 -2.21 9.11 -22.87
CA GLU A 80 -1.72 10.45 -23.17
C GLU A 80 -2.87 11.46 -23.30
N LEU A 81 -4.00 11.20 -22.60
CA LEU A 81 -5.14 12.12 -22.59
C LEU A 81 -4.75 13.49 -22.02
N PRO A 82 -5.39 14.60 -22.47
CA PRO A 82 -5.14 15.92 -21.90
C PRO A 82 -5.56 15.97 -20.43
N ILE A 83 -4.86 16.74 -19.61
CA ILE A 83 -5.24 16.91 -18.20
C ILE A 83 -6.48 17.80 -18.12
N VAL A 84 -7.49 17.29 -17.41
CA VAL A 84 -8.67 18.02 -17.00
C VAL A 84 -8.60 18.14 -15.47
N PRO A 85 -8.80 19.32 -14.87
CA PRO A 85 -8.87 19.46 -13.41
C PRO A 85 -9.93 18.52 -12.83
N GLY A 86 -9.50 17.62 -11.96
CA GLY A 86 -10.31 16.62 -11.27
C GLY A 86 -10.83 17.10 -9.92
N CYS A 87 -10.29 18.19 -9.38
CA CYS A 87 -10.81 18.89 -8.21
C CYS A 87 -10.85 20.42 -8.40
N GLU A 88 -11.61 21.11 -7.56
CA GLU A 88 -11.53 22.57 -7.40
C GLU A 88 -11.04 22.90 -5.99
N GLY A 89 -9.93 23.62 -5.87
CA GLY A 89 -9.40 24.08 -4.58
C GLY A 89 -8.99 22.99 -3.58
N CYS A 90 -8.70 21.75 -4.03
CA CYS A 90 -8.29 20.67 -3.12
C CYS A 90 -6.80 20.70 -2.73
N CYS A 91 -6.02 21.65 -3.22
CA CYS A 91 -4.61 21.82 -2.89
C CYS A 91 -4.40 22.75 -1.70
N SER A 92 -3.34 22.54 -0.93
CA SER A 92 -3.06 23.22 0.35
C SER A 92 -1.78 24.05 0.31
N GLN A 93 -1.81 25.26 0.86
CA GLN A 93 -0.63 26.10 1.09
C GLN A 93 -0.73 26.84 2.42
N ASP A 94 0.26 26.65 3.29
CA ASP A 94 0.31 27.21 4.65
C ASP A 94 -0.98 26.92 5.45
N VAL A 95 -1.84 27.92 5.69
CA VAL A 95 -3.11 27.78 6.42
C VAL A 95 -4.35 27.67 5.51
N HIS A 96 -4.18 27.75 4.19
CA HIS A 96 -5.28 27.92 3.23
C HIS A 96 -5.35 26.78 2.21
N ASN A 97 -6.56 26.55 1.70
CA ASN A 97 -6.75 25.84 0.44
C ASN A 97 -6.52 26.82 -0.72
N VAL A 98 -5.92 26.32 -1.81
CA VAL A 98 -5.49 27.10 -2.98
C VAL A 98 -5.79 26.33 -4.27
N PRO A 99 -5.81 27.01 -5.44
CA PRO A 99 -5.76 26.33 -6.74
C PRO A 99 -4.53 25.42 -6.83
N CYS A 100 -4.71 24.24 -7.43
CA CYS A 100 -3.60 23.32 -7.70
C CYS A 100 -2.66 23.88 -8.79
N LEU A 101 -1.41 23.44 -8.79
CA LEU A 101 -0.42 23.84 -9.78
C LEU A 101 -0.79 23.32 -11.19
N ASP A 102 -0.74 24.21 -12.17
CA ASP A 102 -0.71 23.84 -13.59
C ASP A 102 0.64 23.17 -13.91
N VAL A 103 0.62 21.84 -13.90
CA VAL A 103 1.80 20.99 -14.05
C VAL A 103 2.32 20.94 -15.48
N GLU A 104 1.47 21.15 -16.50
CA GLU A 104 1.91 21.22 -17.90
C GLU A 104 2.65 22.53 -18.16
N LYS A 105 2.07 23.65 -17.72
CA LYS A 105 2.75 24.95 -17.78
C LYS A 105 4.05 24.95 -16.96
N CYS A 106 4.05 24.33 -15.79
CA CYS A 106 5.26 24.14 -15.00
C CYS A 106 6.30 23.22 -15.70
N ALA A 107 5.86 22.25 -16.50
CA ALA A 107 6.75 21.41 -17.29
C ALA A 107 7.52 22.20 -18.36
N GLU A 108 7.00 23.34 -18.84
CA GLU A 108 7.69 24.24 -19.76
C GLU A 108 8.97 24.85 -19.14
N GLU A 109 8.99 25.09 -17.82
CA GLU A 109 10.19 25.50 -17.06
C GLU A 109 11.21 24.35 -16.93
N GLY A 110 10.78 23.11 -17.16
CA GLY A 110 11.57 21.89 -17.00
C GLY A 110 12.31 21.45 -18.27
N PRO A 111 13.48 20.78 -18.13
CA PRO A 111 14.25 20.28 -19.27
C PRO A 111 13.40 19.31 -20.12
N VAL A 112 13.54 19.38 -21.45
CA VAL A 112 12.81 18.51 -22.39
C VAL A 112 13.26 17.04 -22.30
N LYS A 113 14.50 16.82 -21.83
CA LYS A 113 15.07 15.52 -21.49
C LYS A 113 15.85 15.69 -20.19
N GLY A 114 15.58 14.86 -19.20
CA GLY A 114 16.36 14.75 -17.96
C GLY A 114 16.64 13.29 -17.64
N LYS A 115 17.59 13.06 -16.72
CA LYS A 115 17.81 11.77 -16.08
C LYS A 115 16.91 11.68 -14.85
N TYR A 116 16.00 10.72 -14.82
CA TYR A 116 14.95 10.63 -13.80
C TYR A 116 15.06 9.36 -12.95
N ALA A 117 14.38 9.36 -11.79
CA ALA A 117 14.15 8.14 -11.03
C ALA A 117 12.71 8.04 -10.53
N LEU A 118 12.14 6.84 -10.59
CA LEU A 118 10.94 6.47 -9.83
C LEU A 118 11.38 5.63 -8.63
N VAL A 119 10.90 6.00 -7.44
CA VAL A 119 11.49 5.57 -6.17
C VAL A 119 10.45 4.94 -5.27
N LEU A 120 10.71 3.71 -4.85
CA LEU A 120 9.99 2.99 -3.81
C LEU A 120 10.81 3.00 -2.51
N SER A 121 10.18 2.68 -1.38
CA SER A 121 10.88 2.37 -0.14
C SER A 121 10.32 1.12 0.52
N HIS A 122 11.17 0.29 1.10
CA HIS A 122 10.78 -0.86 1.92
C HIS A 122 11.48 -0.83 3.28
N TRP A 123 10.80 -1.32 4.31
CA TRP A 123 11.29 -1.42 5.68
C TRP A 123 11.09 -2.83 6.21
N GLY A 124 12.09 -3.36 6.93
CA GLY A 124 12.15 -4.75 7.33
C GLY A 124 12.46 -5.70 6.18
N ARG A 125 12.28 -7.01 6.41
CA ARG A 125 12.64 -8.07 5.45
C ARG A 125 11.87 -7.92 4.12
N PRO A 126 12.55 -7.94 2.95
CA PRO A 126 11.89 -7.92 1.64
C PRO A 126 10.96 -9.11 1.39
N SER A 127 9.85 -8.84 0.71
CA SER A 127 8.89 -9.84 0.25
C SER A 127 8.44 -9.54 -1.19
N GLU A 128 7.73 -10.47 -1.84
CA GLU A 128 7.28 -10.26 -3.23
C GLU A 128 6.11 -9.27 -3.32
N GLY A 129 5.29 -9.16 -2.26
CA GLY A 129 4.13 -8.28 -2.20
C GLY A 129 4.47 -6.78 -2.25
N MET A 130 5.69 -6.38 -1.86
CA MET A 130 6.14 -4.97 -1.92
C MET A 130 6.27 -4.44 -3.36
N LEU A 131 6.20 -5.31 -4.38
CA LEU A 131 6.33 -4.97 -5.80
C LEU A 131 5.00 -5.08 -6.57
N GLY A 132 3.85 -5.04 -5.90
CA GLY A 132 2.54 -5.26 -6.51
C GLY A 132 2.28 -4.46 -7.79
N SER A 133 2.60 -3.16 -7.79
CA SER A 133 2.37 -2.27 -8.93
C SER A 133 3.53 -2.18 -9.94
N ILE A 134 4.62 -2.94 -9.77
CA ILE A 134 5.90 -2.73 -10.48
C ILE A 134 5.80 -2.74 -12.01
N LYS A 135 4.86 -3.50 -12.58
CA LYS A 135 4.61 -3.54 -14.03
C LYS A 135 4.27 -2.14 -14.59
N SER A 136 3.40 -1.43 -13.90
CA SER A 136 2.96 -0.08 -14.28
C SER A 136 4.08 0.95 -14.09
N MET A 137 4.87 0.83 -13.03
CA MET A 137 6.02 1.70 -12.77
C MET A 137 7.15 1.50 -13.80
N ARG A 138 7.42 0.27 -14.24
CA ARG A 138 8.37 -0.01 -15.34
C ARG A 138 7.91 0.66 -16.63
N ALA A 139 6.63 0.54 -16.99
CA ALA A 139 6.07 1.22 -18.17
C ALA A 139 6.15 2.75 -18.07
N ALA A 140 5.99 3.34 -16.88
CA ALA A 140 6.20 4.77 -16.64
C ALA A 140 7.67 5.17 -16.84
N ALA A 141 8.62 4.38 -16.31
CA ALA A 141 10.05 4.60 -16.54
C ALA A 141 10.45 4.44 -18.02
N ASP A 142 9.86 3.48 -18.74
CA ASP A 142 10.07 3.29 -20.18
C ASP A 142 9.52 4.46 -21.00
N LYS A 143 8.32 4.97 -20.68
CA LYS A 143 7.73 6.16 -21.31
C LYS A 143 8.55 7.43 -21.08
N LEU A 144 9.11 7.60 -19.88
CA LEU A 144 10.02 8.69 -19.52
C LEU A 144 11.44 8.55 -20.14
N GLY A 145 11.81 7.37 -20.65
CA GLY A 145 13.09 7.11 -21.29
C GLY A 145 14.24 6.81 -20.31
N GLN A 146 15.09 7.80 -20.01
CA GLN A 146 16.29 7.60 -19.16
C GLN A 146 15.94 7.63 -17.66
N THR A 147 15.13 6.66 -17.24
CA THR A 147 14.56 6.58 -15.89
C THR A 147 14.95 5.30 -15.18
N ASP A 148 15.61 5.47 -14.04
CA ASP A 148 15.95 4.37 -13.13
C ASP A 148 14.78 4.04 -12.19
N LEU A 149 14.64 2.76 -11.83
CA LEU A 149 13.77 2.33 -10.74
C LEU A 149 14.64 2.12 -9.50
N LEU A 150 14.35 2.82 -8.41
CA LEU A 150 15.11 2.75 -7.16
C LEU A 150 14.25 2.16 -6.04
N MET A 151 14.86 1.30 -5.22
CA MET A 151 14.27 0.80 -3.98
C MET A 151 15.13 1.28 -2.80
N VAL A 152 14.60 2.21 -2.00
CA VAL A 152 15.26 2.72 -0.78
C VAL A 152 15.02 1.77 0.38
N MET A 153 16.09 1.37 1.05
CA MET A 153 16.05 0.41 2.16
C MET A 153 17.15 0.68 3.19
N LEU A 154 16.91 0.33 4.45
CA LEU A 154 18.01 0.23 5.42
C LEU A 154 19.07 -0.76 4.93
N LYS A 155 20.33 -0.48 5.24
CA LYS A 155 21.47 -1.39 5.03
C LYS A 155 21.26 -2.76 5.71
N SER A 156 20.63 -2.80 6.89
CA SER A 156 20.25 -4.04 7.59
C SER A 156 19.24 -4.89 6.84
N ASP A 157 18.34 -4.26 6.10
CA ASP A 157 17.20 -4.89 5.46
C ASP A 157 17.56 -5.32 4.04
N ALA A 158 18.36 -4.50 3.36
CA ALA A 158 19.04 -4.83 2.13
C ALA A 158 19.83 -6.15 2.25
N ASN A 159 20.55 -6.34 3.37
CA ASN A 159 21.29 -7.57 3.68
C ASN A 159 20.39 -8.81 3.88
N GLN A 160 19.07 -8.65 4.05
CA GLN A 160 18.11 -9.75 4.15
C GLN A 160 17.45 -10.12 2.79
N THR A 161 17.88 -9.49 1.69
CA THR A 161 17.38 -9.77 0.34
C THR A 161 17.69 -11.21 -0.07
N THR A 162 16.64 -12.04 -0.20
CA THR A 162 16.82 -13.44 -0.62
C THR A 162 17.16 -13.53 -2.12
N PRO A 163 17.76 -14.64 -2.59
CA PRO A 163 18.00 -14.85 -4.03
C PRO A 163 16.74 -14.81 -4.91
N LYS A 164 15.54 -15.02 -4.33
CA LYS A 164 14.26 -14.86 -5.04
C LYS A 164 13.95 -13.38 -5.29
N ILE A 165 14.09 -12.53 -4.26
CA ILE A 165 13.90 -11.08 -4.38
C ILE A 165 14.99 -10.43 -5.23
N ALA A 166 16.26 -10.83 -5.10
CA ALA A 166 17.34 -10.33 -5.94
C ALA A 166 17.09 -10.57 -7.45
N LYS A 167 16.54 -11.75 -7.80
CA LYS A 167 16.11 -12.05 -9.18
C LYS A 167 14.93 -11.18 -9.63
N LEU A 168 14.01 -10.81 -8.74
CA LEU A 168 12.92 -9.87 -9.06
C LEU A 168 13.43 -8.43 -9.26
N PHE A 169 14.35 -7.96 -8.42
CA PHE A 169 15.01 -6.67 -8.64
C PHE A 169 15.72 -6.62 -10.00
N GLN A 170 16.52 -7.65 -10.31
CA GLN A 170 17.18 -7.78 -11.62
C GLN A 170 16.18 -7.82 -12.78
N LYS A 171 15.09 -8.62 -12.66
CA LYS A 171 14.04 -8.76 -13.68
C LYS A 171 13.35 -7.43 -14.02
N TRP A 172 13.13 -6.56 -13.04
CA TRP A 172 12.43 -5.29 -13.23
C TRP A 172 13.37 -4.08 -13.43
N GLY A 173 14.69 -4.28 -13.35
CA GLY A 173 15.68 -3.20 -13.44
C GLY A 173 15.71 -2.29 -12.20
N ILE A 174 15.31 -2.82 -11.03
CA ILE A 174 15.33 -2.09 -9.76
C ILE A 174 16.76 -2.06 -9.23
N LYS A 175 17.28 -0.85 -8.96
CA LYS A 175 18.54 -0.62 -8.26
C LYS A 175 18.25 -0.43 -6.77
N LEU A 176 19.03 -1.09 -5.93
CA LEU A 176 18.92 -0.97 -4.48
C LEU A 176 19.68 0.27 -3.99
N TYR A 177 19.02 1.16 -3.26
CA TYR A 177 19.59 2.37 -2.68
C TYR A 177 19.62 2.23 -1.16
N THR A 178 20.75 1.78 -0.62
CA THR A 178 20.88 1.52 0.82
C THR A 178 21.12 2.81 1.60
N VAL A 179 20.36 3.02 2.66
CA VAL A 179 20.51 4.14 3.60
C VAL A 179 20.89 3.63 4.99
N ASP A 180 21.59 4.46 5.76
CA ASP A 180 22.04 4.11 7.11
C ASP A 180 20.99 4.44 8.20
N TRP A 181 19.87 5.09 7.85
CA TRP A 181 18.76 5.39 8.76
C TRP A 181 17.37 5.43 8.09
N ASP A 182 16.36 5.05 8.85
CA ASP A 182 14.92 5.06 8.52
C ASP A 182 14.12 6.08 9.36
N VAL A 183 14.67 6.52 10.49
CA VAL A 183 14.23 7.67 11.27
C VAL A 183 15.42 8.64 11.40
N PRO A 184 15.24 9.97 11.19
CA PRO A 184 16.33 10.93 11.28
C PRO A 184 17.13 10.80 12.59
N PRO A 185 18.47 10.81 12.54
CA PRO A 185 19.29 10.64 13.74
C PRO A 185 19.01 11.74 14.76
N ASN A 186 18.78 11.35 16.01
CA ASN A 186 18.39 12.22 17.13
C ASN A 186 17.04 12.96 16.95
N ALA A 187 16.10 12.42 16.15
CA ALA A 187 14.74 12.95 16.07
C ALA A 187 14.06 13.03 17.44
N LYS A 188 13.47 14.18 17.78
CA LYS A 188 12.73 14.40 19.03
C LYS A 188 11.42 13.61 19.12
N HIS A 189 10.88 13.21 17.98
CA HIS A 189 9.70 12.36 17.90
C HIS A 189 9.80 11.42 16.71
N TYR A 190 9.37 10.18 16.90
CA TYR A 190 8.91 9.28 15.87
C TYR A 190 7.85 8.34 16.48
N PRO A 191 6.79 7.99 15.74
CA PRO A 191 5.82 6.98 16.19
C PRO A 191 6.49 5.61 16.36
N LYS A 192 6.19 4.93 17.48
CA LYS A 192 6.67 3.58 17.81
C LYS A 192 5.65 2.48 17.48
N LYS A 193 4.81 2.69 16.48
CA LYS A 193 3.78 1.74 16.04
C LYS A 193 4.10 1.31 14.62
N ASP A 194 4.06 0.02 14.33
CA ASP A 194 4.60 -0.58 13.09
C ASP A 194 3.89 -0.16 11.78
N TRP A 195 2.89 0.73 11.83
CA TRP A 195 2.17 1.27 10.67
C TRP A 195 2.68 2.65 10.20
N CYS A 196 3.49 3.36 11.00
CA CYS A 196 4.11 4.62 10.56
C CYS A 196 5.34 4.97 11.43
N GLY A 197 6.09 6.02 11.03
CA GLY A 197 7.39 6.33 11.63
C GLY A 197 8.49 5.83 10.71
N HIS A 198 9.10 4.68 10.99
CA HIS A 198 10.19 4.11 10.18
C HIS A 198 9.87 4.02 8.67
N GLN A 199 8.71 3.44 8.31
CA GLN A 199 8.23 3.35 6.92
C GLN A 199 7.97 4.72 6.24
N ASP A 200 7.70 5.77 7.04
CA ASP A 200 7.37 7.10 6.55
C ASP A 200 8.58 8.03 6.45
N LEU A 201 9.50 7.91 7.41
CA LEU A 201 10.63 8.81 7.56
C LEU A 201 11.84 8.33 6.75
N ILE A 202 11.93 7.04 6.39
CA ILE A 202 12.95 6.53 5.45
C ILE A 202 12.85 7.23 4.09
N ARG A 203 11.64 7.65 3.71
CA ARG A 203 11.32 8.41 2.49
C ARG A 203 12.03 9.76 2.43
N LEU A 204 12.45 10.34 3.56
CA LEU A 204 13.21 11.60 3.59
C LEU A 204 14.56 11.48 2.87
N ASN A 205 15.18 10.30 2.84
CA ASN A 205 16.42 10.07 2.09
C ASN A 205 16.26 10.31 0.57
N VAL A 206 15.04 10.20 0.03
CA VAL A 206 14.76 10.44 -1.40
C VAL A 206 15.07 11.88 -1.80
N LEU A 207 14.92 12.83 -0.88
CA LEU A 207 15.14 14.26 -1.11
C LEU A 207 16.58 14.59 -1.56
N GLY A 208 17.55 13.71 -1.31
CA GLY A 208 18.97 13.90 -1.60
C GLY A 208 19.60 12.77 -2.42
N ILE A 209 18.82 12.05 -3.24
CA ILE A 209 19.37 11.06 -4.18
C ILE A 209 20.04 11.82 -5.35
N GLU A 210 21.36 11.99 -5.27
CA GLU A 210 22.13 12.82 -6.20
C GLU A 210 22.18 12.25 -7.63
N GLY A 211 22.46 13.15 -8.60
CA GLY A 211 22.70 12.77 -10.00
C GLY A 211 21.44 12.51 -10.83
N TYR A 212 20.29 13.05 -10.46
CA TYR A 212 19.04 13.05 -11.25
C TYR A 212 18.49 14.47 -11.35
N ASP A 213 17.84 14.80 -12.47
CA ASP A 213 17.17 16.09 -12.65
C ASP A 213 15.89 16.19 -11.81
N ALA A 214 15.17 15.07 -11.68
CA ALA A 214 14.07 14.89 -10.73
C ALA A 214 13.93 13.44 -10.30
N VAL A 215 13.47 13.24 -9.07
CA VAL A 215 13.09 11.94 -8.51
C VAL A 215 11.62 12.00 -8.07
N ALA A 216 10.89 10.90 -8.23
CA ALA A 216 9.50 10.78 -7.77
C ALA A 216 9.33 9.56 -6.88
N TYR A 217 8.95 9.82 -5.62
CA TYR A 217 8.61 8.80 -4.65
C TYR A 217 7.15 8.35 -4.82
N PHE A 218 6.91 7.05 -4.68
CA PHE A 218 5.58 6.46 -4.59
C PHE A 218 5.51 5.36 -3.52
N ASP A 219 4.36 5.22 -2.85
CA ASP A 219 4.03 4.00 -2.10
C ASP A 219 4.01 2.78 -3.03
N GLY A 220 4.40 1.60 -2.51
CA GLY A 220 4.52 0.36 -3.29
C GLY A 220 3.21 -0.18 -3.89
N ASP A 221 2.06 0.39 -3.52
CA ASP A 221 0.76 0.08 -4.10
C ASP A 221 0.24 1.12 -5.12
N CYS A 222 0.96 2.22 -5.39
CA CYS A 222 0.62 3.17 -6.46
C CYS A 222 0.71 2.54 -7.86
N GLU A 223 -0.40 2.54 -8.62
CA GLU A 223 -0.49 2.03 -10.00
C GLU A 223 -0.45 3.19 -11.01
N PHE A 224 0.40 3.10 -12.02
CA PHE A 224 0.49 4.11 -13.09
C PHE A 224 -0.50 3.79 -14.21
N GLN A 225 -1.31 4.78 -14.58
CA GLN A 225 -2.35 4.66 -15.61
C GLN A 225 -2.08 5.59 -16.82
N GLY A 226 -1.48 6.76 -16.60
CA GLY A 226 -1.19 7.75 -17.65
C GLY A 226 0.23 8.33 -17.60
N ASP A 227 0.56 9.15 -18.58
CA ASP A 227 1.89 9.79 -18.69
C ASP A 227 2.19 10.76 -17.53
N ILE A 228 3.37 10.58 -16.91
CA ILE A 228 3.88 11.42 -15.80
C ILE A 228 5.03 12.35 -16.20
N THR A 229 5.38 12.42 -17.49
CA THR A 229 6.44 13.30 -18.01
C THR A 229 6.29 14.77 -17.60
N PRO A 230 5.09 15.40 -17.63
CA PRO A 230 4.93 16.80 -17.21
C PRO A 230 5.34 17.03 -15.74
N MET A 231 4.93 16.12 -14.86
CA MET A 231 5.25 16.14 -13.43
C MET A 231 6.76 16.04 -13.18
N MET A 232 7.46 15.13 -13.87
CA MET A 232 8.93 14.97 -13.73
C MET A 232 9.68 16.22 -14.22
N ARG A 233 9.22 16.83 -15.32
CA ARG A 233 9.79 18.06 -15.87
C ARG A 233 9.56 19.25 -14.92
N CYS A 234 8.33 19.41 -14.42
CA CYS A 234 7.97 20.45 -13.46
C CYS A 234 8.83 20.35 -12.18
N ALA A 235 9.03 19.15 -11.63
CA ALA A 235 9.91 18.95 -10.48
C ALA A 235 11.37 19.37 -10.76
N ALA A 236 11.89 19.03 -11.94
CA ALA A 236 13.26 19.34 -12.36
C ALA A 236 13.58 20.85 -12.51
N SER A 237 12.55 21.71 -12.55
CA SER A 237 12.69 23.18 -12.44
C SER A 237 13.16 23.63 -11.03
N GLY A 238 13.13 22.75 -10.03
CA GLY A 238 13.55 23.04 -8.65
C GLY A 238 12.42 23.07 -7.62
N LYS A 239 11.22 22.60 -7.97
CA LYS A 239 10.06 22.57 -7.07
C LYS A 239 9.91 21.22 -6.37
N PHE A 240 9.43 21.24 -5.13
CA PHE A 240 8.87 20.07 -4.46
C PHE A 240 7.37 20.00 -4.78
N LEU A 241 6.93 18.87 -5.34
CA LEU A 241 5.54 18.61 -5.69
C LEU A 241 5.00 17.45 -4.87
N SER A 242 3.79 17.58 -4.34
CA SER A 242 3.05 16.49 -3.71
C SER A 242 1.56 16.67 -3.99
N THR A 243 0.69 15.94 -3.30
CA THR A 243 -0.75 16.25 -3.27
C THR A 243 -1.26 16.31 -1.84
N SER A 244 -2.48 16.83 -1.66
CA SER A 244 -3.29 16.61 -0.45
C SER A 244 -3.76 15.14 -0.34
N GLY A 245 -4.34 14.80 0.81
CA GLY A 245 -4.89 13.48 1.12
C GLY A 245 -6.37 13.29 0.77
N GLY A 246 -6.80 12.04 0.84
CA GLY A 246 -8.14 11.57 0.52
C GLY A 246 -9.25 12.15 1.42
N MET A 247 -8.96 12.30 2.72
CA MET A 247 -9.94 12.45 3.80
C MET A 247 -9.69 13.70 4.67
N GLY A 248 -9.05 14.72 4.10
CA GLY A 248 -8.76 16.00 4.76
C GLY A 248 -7.31 16.17 5.22
N GLU A 249 -6.44 15.16 5.01
CA GLU A 249 -5.02 15.28 5.31
C GLU A 249 -4.37 16.34 4.42
N ALA A 250 -3.58 17.24 5.01
CA ALA A 250 -2.99 18.37 4.28
C ALA A 250 -1.99 17.95 3.19
N LEU A 251 -1.45 16.74 3.30
CA LEU A 251 -0.52 16.11 2.36
C LEU A 251 -0.71 14.60 2.40
N ASN A 252 -0.56 13.90 1.26
CA ASN A 252 -0.39 12.45 1.22
C ASN A 252 1.08 12.10 0.95
N VAL A 253 1.71 11.34 1.86
CA VAL A 253 3.16 11.01 1.77
C VAL A 253 3.46 9.78 0.89
N GLY A 254 2.42 9.15 0.35
CA GLY A 254 2.52 8.10 -0.65
C GLY A 254 2.85 8.60 -2.06
N PHE A 255 2.96 9.91 -2.25
CA PHE A 255 3.51 10.51 -3.46
C PHE A 255 4.19 11.85 -3.17
N PHE A 256 5.40 12.03 -3.69
CA PHE A 256 5.97 13.34 -3.97
C PHE A 256 7.00 13.25 -5.09
N THR A 257 7.33 14.37 -5.73
CA THR A 257 8.48 14.48 -6.63
C THR A 257 9.25 15.77 -6.38
N VAL A 258 10.56 15.75 -6.58
CA VAL A 258 11.44 16.87 -6.28
C VAL A 258 12.69 16.80 -7.15
N LYS A 259 13.30 17.95 -7.43
CA LYS A 259 14.71 18.02 -7.82
C LYS A 259 15.57 17.68 -6.60
N PRO A 260 16.31 16.56 -6.58
CA PRO A 260 17.06 16.17 -5.40
C PRO A 260 18.17 17.17 -5.07
N ASP A 261 18.28 17.53 -3.80
CA ASP A 261 19.34 18.37 -3.24
C ASP A 261 19.63 17.84 -1.82
N LYS A 262 20.87 17.45 -1.56
CA LYS A 262 21.30 16.92 -0.25
C LYS A 262 20.89 17.84 0.92
N ARG A 263 20.84 19.15 0.69
CA ARG A 263 20.43 20.16 1.70
C ARG A 263 18.99 19.97 2.16
N LEU A 264 18.10 19.37 1.37
CA LEU A 264 16.73 19.04 1.77
C LEU A 264 16.69 17.90 2.80
N VAL A 265 17.57 16.89 2.66
CA VAL A 265 17.74 15.83 3.68
C VAL A 265 18.29 16.42 4.95
N ASP A 266 19.34 17.26 4.85
CA ASP A 266 19.98 17.88 6.00
C ASP A 266 19.01 18.81 6.76
N ALA A 267 18.18 19.58 6.04
CA ALA A 267 17.08 20.37 6.63
C ALA A 267 16.02 19.49 7.31
N ALA A 268 15.65 18.35 6.72
CA ALA A 268 14.70 17.43 7.35
C ALA A 268 15.26 16.81 8.63
N VAL A 269 16.54 16.42 8.64
CA VAL A 269 17.21 15.93 9.85
C VAL A 269 17.25 17.01 10.93
N LEU A 270 17.62 18.25 10.58
CA LEU A 270 17.61 19.37 11.52
C LEU A 270 16.20 19.70 12.04
N PHE A 271 15.18 19.63 11.18
CA PHE A 271 13.78 19.83 11.59
C PHE A 271 13.35 18.76 12.60
N ALA A 272 13.65 17.48 12.36
CA ALA A 272 13.33 16.38 13.27
C ALA A 272 14.08 16.47 14.62
N GLN A 273 15.33 16.93 14.60
CA GLN A 273 16.14 17.17 15.82
C GLN A 273 15.65 18.38 16.62
N GLN A 274 15.10 19.41 15.97
CA GLN A 274 14.70 20.64 16.64
C GLN A 274 13.23 20.63 17.09
N ASN A 275 12.34 19.97 16.36
CA ASN A 275 10.89 20.03 16.56
C ASN A 275 10.33 18.68 17.04
N ALA A 276 9.67 18.67 18.20
CA ALA A 276 8.87 17.53 18.63
C ALA A 276 7.47 17.59 18.00
N PHE A 277 6.78 16.45 17.99
CA PHE A 277 5.34 16.38 17.70
C PHE A 277 4.52 16.44 18.98
N ASP A 278 3.41 17.17 18.96
CA ASP A 278 2.34 17.13 19.95
C ASP A 278 0.98 16.94 19.25
N HIS A 279 0.07 16.20 19.88
CA HIS A 279 -1.24 15.87 19.31
C HIS A 279 -2.18 17.09 19.21
N ASN A 280 -1.98 18.10 20.06
CA ASN A 280 -2.82 19.31 20.08
C ASN A 280 -2.33 20.38 19.10
N THR A 281 -1.01 20.45 18.86
CA THR A 281 -0.34 21.56 18.15
C THR A 281 0.53 21.12 16.97
N GLY A 282 0.58 19.83 16.64
CA GLY A 282 1.31 19.28 15.50
C GLY A 282 2.83 19.26 15.67
N TRP A 283 3.56 19.26 14.56
CA TRP A 283 5.03 19.36 14.57
C TRP A 283 5.50 20.76 14.92
N GLY A 284 6.37 20.90 15.93
CA GLY A 284 6.97 22.18 16.32
C GLY A 284 5.99 23.24 16.82
N GLY A 285 4.74 22.87 17.13
CA GLY A 285 3.67 23.81 17.45
C GLY A 285 3.03 24.50 16.23
N ALA A 286 3.27 24.03 15.01
CA ALA A 286 2.83 24.67 13.77
C ALA A 286 1.31 24.64 13.52
N GLY A 287 0.54 23.90 14.32
CA GLY A 287 -0.92 23.76 14.22
C GLY A 287 -1.40 22.86 13.07
N TRP A 288 -2.72 22.67 13.02
CA TRP A 288 -3.39 21.67 12.19
C TRP A 288 -3.99 22.20 10.87
N ALA A 289 -3.74 23.45 10.51
CA ALA A 289 -4.28 24.05 9.28
C ALA A 289 -3.69 23.39 8.00
N PRO A 290 -4.47 23.25 6.92
CA PRO A 290 -5.85 23.73 6.75
C PRO A 290 -6.93 22.85 7.40
N ASN A 291 -6.66 21.59 7.76
CA ASN A 291 -7.68 20.66 8.26
C ASN A 291 -8.31 21.06 9.61
N GLY A 292 -7.60 21.85 10.42
CA GLY A 292 -8.12 22.43 11.66
C GLY A 292 -8.13 21.50 12.88
N GLY A 293 -7.79 20.21 12.71
CA GLY A 293 -7.60 19.24 13.79
C GLY A 293 -6.62 18.12 13.41
N TYR A 294 -6.30 17.26 14.39
CA TYR A 294 -5.47 16.07 14.17
C TYR A 294 -6.05 15.16 13.08
N TYR A 295 -5.18 14.62 12.25
CA TYR A 295 -5.50 13.60 11.26
C TYR A 295 -4.48 12.45 11.30
N VAL A 296 -4.88 11.26 10.85
CA VAL A 296 -4.04 10.07 10.79
C VAL A 296 -2.84 10.34 9.88
N GLY A 297 -1.63 10.07 10.36
CA GLY A 297 -0.40 10.41 9.62
C GLY A 297 0.13 11.81 9.92
N GLY A 298 -0.59 12.62 10.70
CA GLY A 298 -0.12 13.92 11.19
C GLY A 298 1.08 13.81 12.13
N GLU A 299 1.15 12.72 12.90
CA GLU A 299 2.32 12.33 13.71
C GLU A 299 3.42 11.62 12.90
N CYS A 300 3.13 11.28 11.65
CA CYS A 300 3.97 10.50 10.75
C CYS A 300 4.48 11.39 9.58
N GLY A 301 4.79 10.80 8.42
CA GLY A 301 5.35 11.50 7.27
C GLY A 301 4.44 12.59 6.71
N GLN A 302 3.12 12.40 6.74
CA GLN A 302 2.16 13.36 6.15
C GLN A 302 2.24 14.74 6.83
N GLY A 303 2.11 14.76 8.16
CA GLY A 303 2.23 16.00 8.92
C GLY A 303 3.66 16.55 8.97
N PHE A 304 4.68 15.69 8.94
CA PHE A 304 6.08 16.10 8.91
C PHE A 304 6.43 16.87 7.63
N PHE A 305 6.18 16.27 6.46
CA PHE A 305 6.45 16.89 5.15
C PHE A 305 5.60 18.15 4.96
N TYR A 306 4.31 18.13 5.33
CA TYR A 306 3.48 19.34 5.21
C TYR A 306 4.00 20.48 6.11
N THR A 307 4.45 20.15 7.32
CA THR A 307 5.00 21.17 8.22
C THR A 307 6.32 21.74 7.69
N LEU A 308 7.26 20.89 7.28
CA LEU A 308 8.57 21.35 6.81
C LEU A 308 8.48 22.17 5.51
N PHE A 309 7.64 21.77 4.55
CA PHE A 309 7.65 22.34 3.20
C PHE A 309 6.50 23.32 2.88
N TYR A 310 5.37 23.27 3.60
CA TYR A 310 4.19 24.11 3.29
C TYR A 310 3.76 25.05 4.43
N ARG A 311 3.84 24.63 5.70
CA ARG A 311 3.56 25.51 6.86
C ARG A 311 4.69 26.53 7.02
N LYS A 312 4.38 27.83 7.10
CA LYS A 312 5.36 28.89 7.37
C LYS A 312 5.70 29.00 8.87
N SER A 313 6.12 27.89 9.48
CA SER A 313 6.43 27.82 10.92
C SER A 313 7.87 28.21 11.23
N GLU A 314 8.12 28.72 12.44
CA GLU A 314 9.49 28.98 12.95
C GLU A 314 10.36 27.71 13.02
N GLY A 315 9.76 26.53 13.14
CA GLY A 315 10.49 25.26 13.04
C GLY A 315 10.98 24.99 11.61
N SER A 316 10.09 25.19 10.63
CA SER A 316 10.33 25.00 9.20
C SER A 316 11.33 26.04 8.66
N LYS A 317 11.15 27.31 9.04
CA LYS A 317 12.03 28.42 8.67
C LYS A 317 13.47 28.13 9.09
N ARG A 318 13.72 27.91 10.38
CA ARG A 318 15.08 27.67 10.89
C ARG A 318 15.76 26.47 10.23
N ALA A 319 15.02 25.41 9.94
CA ALA A 319 15.55 24.24 9.23
C ALA A 319 16.00 24.60 7.79
N LEU A 320 15.12 25.19 6.98
CA LEU A 320 15.41 25.55 5.59
C LEU A 320 16.41 26.73 5.45
N GLU A 321 16.37 27.68 6.39
CA GLU A 321 17.29 28.82 6.46
C GLU A 321 18.72 28.36 6.80
N SER A 322 18.86 27.39 7.73
CA SER A 322 20.18 26.85 8.13
C SER A 322 20.96 26.14 7.01
N VAL A 323 20.30 25.77 5.91
CA VAL A 323 20.91 25.16 4.72
C VAL A 323 20.85 26.06 3.47
N GLY A 324 20.43 27.32 3.62
CA GLY A 324 20.33 28.28 2.52
C GLY A 324 19.28 27.92 1.47
N LEU A 325 18.13 27.39 1.90
CA LEU A 325 16.99 27.04 1.03
C LEU A 325 15.74 27.91 1.24
N TRP A 326 15.55 28.56 2.39
CA TRP A 326 14.29 29.23 2.77
C TRP A 326 13.68 30.13 1.68
N ASP A 327 14.46 31.05 1.09
CA ASP A 327 13.96 32.01 0.08
C ASP A 327 14.00 31.48 -1.37
N THR A 328 14.56 30.28 -1.59
CA THR A 328 14.75 29.71 -2.95
C THR A 328 13.91 28.47 -3.21
N PHE A 329 13.55 27.73 -2.16
CA PHE A 329 12.76 26.51 -2.24
C PHE A 329 11.27 26.81 -2.47
N GLN A 330 10.65 26.08 -3.38
CA GLN A 330 9.22 26.20 -3.70
C GLN A 330 8.55 24.84 -3.54
N ALA A 331 7.53 24.78 -2.68
CA ALA A 331 6.61 23.64 -2.60
C ALA A 331 5.28 24.00 -3.26
N ALA A 332 4.67 23.06 -3.97
CA ALA A 332 3.37 23.27 -4.64
C ALA A 332 2.62 21.94 -4.78
N GLN A 333 1.30 21.94 -4.56
CA GLN A 333 0.49 20.73 -4.69
C GLN A 333 -0.13 20.56 -6.08
N LEU A 334 -0.14 19.31 -6.54
CA LEU A 334 -0.83 18.86 -7.75
C LEU A 334 -2.24 18.37 -7.40
N ASP A 335 -3.11 18.33 -8.41
CA ASP A 335 -4.47 17.79 -8.28
C ASP A 335 -4.43 16.30 -7.87
N ARG A 336 -4.82 15.99 -6.63
CA ARG A 336 -4.87 14.61 -6.11
C ARG A 336 -5.78 13.69 -6.92
N CYS A 337 -6.85 14.19 -7.53
CA CYS A 337 -7.78 13.37 -8.30
C CYS A 337 -7.18 12.91 -9.64
N ILE A 338 -6.08 13.54 -10.09
CA ILE A 338 -5.33 13.17 -11.29
C ILE A 338 -3.99 12.50 -10.94
N TRP A 339 -3.23 13.06 -10.00
CA TRP A 339 -1.82 12.72 -9.76
C TRP A 339 -1.54 11.76 -8.61
N ASN A 340 -2.52 11.52 -7.74
CA ASN A 340 -2.40 10.62 -6.59
C ASN A 340 -3.81 10.20 -6.12
N TYR A 341 -4.57 9.56 -7.03
CA TYR A 341 -5.99 9.27 -6.77
C TYR A 341 -6.13 8.31 -5.59
N GLN A 342 -6.97 8.69 -4.62
CA GLN A 342 -7.16 7.98 -3.34
C GLN A 342 -8.61 7.58 -3.05
N THR A 343 -9.57 8.38 -3.53
CA THR A 343 -11.03 8.27 -3.34
C THR A 343 -11.70 9.41 -4.11
N ASP A 344 -13.00 9.30 -4.38
CA ASP A 344 -13.82 10.32 -5.04
C ASP A 344 -14.18 11.51 -4.12
N SER A 345 -14.01 11.36 -2.81
CA SER A 345 -14.15 12.45 -1.82
C SER A 345 -13.33 13.68 -2.23
N SER A 346 -13.95 14.86 -2.35
CA SER A 346 -13.34 16.12 -2.84
C SER A 346 -12.87 16.12 -4.31
N CYS A 347 -13.15 15.07 -5.09
CA CYS A 347 -13.07 15.12 -6.54
C CYS A 347 -14.40 15.62 -7.14
N ARG A 348 -14.36 16.04 -8.39
CA ARG A 348 -15.55 16.39 -9.17
C ARG A 348 -16.47 15.18 -9.36
N ALA A 349 -17.77 15.42 -9.31
CA ALA A 349 -18.78 14.38 -9.53
C ALA A 349 -18.82 13.84 -10.98
N ASP A 350 -18.17 14.53 -11.92
CA ASP A 350 -18.00 14.14 -13.33
C ASP A 350 -16.54 13.78 -13.68
N LEU A 351 -15.72 13.39 -12.69
CA LEU A 351 -14.34 12.93 -12.92
C LEU A 351 -14.32 11.68 -13.82
N ASP A 352 -13.81 11.83 -15.03
CA ASP A 352 -13.53 10.71 -15.91
C ASP A 352 -12.25 9.98 -15.45
N CYS A 353 -12.44 8.77 -14.91
CA CYS A 353 -11.38 7.89 -14.43
C CYS A 353 -10.36 7.43 -15.49
N ARG A 354 -10.55 7.79 -16.77
CA ARG A 354 -9.52 7.67 -17.81
C ARG A 354 -8.46 8.77 -17.73
N HIS A 355 -8.69 9.88 -17.03
CA HIS A 355 -7.71 10.98 -16.90
C HIS A 355 -6.76 10.81 -15.71
N VAL A 356 -7.05 9.92 -14.76
CA VAL A 356 -6.16 9.57 -13.63
C VAL A 356 -4.78 9.14 -14.18
N ARG A 357 -3.70 9.81 -13.76
CA ARG A 357 -2.33 9.48 -14.13
C ARG A 357 -1.74 8.42 -13.20
N VAL A 358 -1.96 8.56 -11.88
CA VAL A 358 -1.51 7.60 -10.86
C VAL A 358 -2.64 7.30 -9.88
N HIS A 359 -2.87 6.02 -9.63
CA HIS A 359 -3.92 5.48 -8.79
C HIS A 359 -3.33 4.81 -7.55
N HIS A 360 -3.47 5.47 -6.41
CA HIS A 360 -2.91 5.03 -5.14
C HIS A 360 -3.93 4.18 -4.37
N LYS A 361 -5.09 4.75 -4.03
CA LYS A 361 -6.18 4.08 -3.30
C LYS A 361 -7.53 4.29 -4.05
N PRO A 362 -8.54 3.42 -3.88
CA PRO A 362 -8.52 2.18 -3.11
C PRO A 362 -7.60 1.12 -3.75
N THR A 363 -7.01 0.26 -2.92
CA THR A 363 -6.27 -0.93 -3.38
C THR A 363 -7.18 -2.11 -3.74
N ARG A 364 -8.50 -1.87 -3.74
CA ARG A 364 -9.58 -2.84 -3.76
C ARG A 364 -10.69 -2.30 -4.66
N GLU A 365 -11.35 -3.15 -5.43
CA GLU A 365 -12.54 -2.77 -6.18
C GLU A 365 -13.69 -2.52 -5.20
N ARG A 366 -14.06 -1.26 -4.95
CA ARG A 366 -15.22 -0.91 -4.10
C ARG A 366 -16.55 -0.98 -4.85
N GLY A 367 -16.52 -1.00 -6.18
CA GLY A 367 -17.67 -1.23 -7.05
C GLY A 367 -18.73 -0.11 -7.06
N SER A 368 -18.40 1.08 -6.56
CA SER A 368 -19.20 2.30 -6.77
C SER A 368 -18.83 2.94 -8.10
N GLU A 369 -19.83 3.29 -8.92
CA GLU A 369 -19.65 3.90 -10.25
C GLU A 369 -18.86 5.23 -10.24
N LYS A 370 -18.68 5.83 -9.06
CA LYS A 370 -17.93 7.07 -8.84
C LYS A 370 -16.47 6.89 -8.43
N GLU A 371 -16.12 5.77 -7.77
CA GLU A 371 -14.71 5.58 -7.40
C GLU A 371 -13.96 5.03 -8.62
N CYS A 372 -12.91 5.72 -9.03
CA CYS A 372 -12.01 5.20 -10.04
C CYS A 372 -11.34 3.91 -9.54
N ASP A 373 -11.32 2.89 -10.40
CA ASP A 373 -10.65 1.63 -10.14
C ASP A 373 -9.23 1.58 -10.75
N LYS A 374 -8.39 0.73 -10.17
CA LYS A 374 -7.12 0.29 -10.78
C LYS A 374 -7.37 -0.44 -12.10
N LEU A 375 -6.47 -0.30 -13.06
CA LEU A 375 -6.61 -0.87 -14.40
C LEU A 375 -6.79 -2.39 -14.37
N GLN A 376 -6.12 -3.08 -13.43
CA GLN A 376 -6.33 -4.51 -13.24
C GLN A 376 -7.79 -4.89 -12.90
N PHE A 377 -8.51 -4.08 -12.12
CA PHE A 377 -9.93 -4.30 -11.79
C PHE A 377 -10.82 -3.83 -12.94
N ARG A 378 -10.51 -2.67 -13.53
CA ARG A 378 -11.22 -2.10 -14.68
C ARG A 378 -11.26 -3.07 -15.86
N HIS A 379 -10.11 -3.62 -16.27
CA HIS A 379 -10.02 -4.61 -17.34
C HIS A 379 -10.67 -5.95 -17.00
N ARG A 380 -10.66 -6.37 -15.71
CA ARG A 380 -11.40 -7.54 -15.24
C ARG A 380 -12.91 -7.34 -15.41
N ARG A 381 -13.43 -6.17 -15.02
CA ARG A 381 -14.84 -5.77 -15.21
C ARG A 381 -15.21 -5.63 -16.69
N GLU A 382 -14.39 -4.96 -17.50
CA GLU A 382 -14.59 -4.82 -18.95
C GLU A 382 -14.62 -6.18 -19.65
N SER A 383 -13.71 -7.09 -19.31
CA SER A 383 -13.68 -8.48 -19.82
C SER A 383 -14.95 -9.25 -19.44
N LEU A 384 -15.41 -9.15 -18.20
CA LEU A 384 -16.64 -9.80 -17.73
C LEU A 384 -17.90 -9.20 -18.37
N LEU A 385 -17.96 -7.89 -18.58
CA LEU A 385 -19.06 -7.25 -19.32
C LEU A 385 -19.06 -7.64 -20.81
N HIS A 386 -17.89 -7.69 -21.45
CA HIS A 386 -17.80 -8.13 -22.84
C HIS A 386 -18.27 -9.59 -23.01
N ARG A 387 -17.90 -10.49 -22.08
CA ARG A 387 -18.40 -11.88 -22.03
C ARG A 387 -19.93 -11.98 -21.94
N GLN A 388 -20.64 -11.03 -21.32
CA GLN A 388 -22.11 -11.01 -21.33
C GLN A 388 -22.69 -10.69 -22.73
N THR A 389 -21.95 -9.97 -23.56
CA THR A 389 -22.40 -9.49 -24.89
C THR A 389 -22.05 -10.43 -26.04
N VAL A 390 -21.04 -11.28 -25.88
CA VAL A 390 -20.61 -12.24 -26.92
C VAL A 390 -21.51 -13.47 -26.91
N SER A 391 -22.11 -13.79 -28.07
CA SER A 391 -22.93 -15.00 -28.23
C SER A 391 -22.07 -16.27 -28.14
N ARG A 392 -22.04 -16.90 -26.96
CA ARG A 392 -21.42 -18.22 -26.77
C ARG A 392 -22.18 -19.28 -27.60
N PRO A 393 -21.53 -20.30 -28.17
CA PRO A 393 -22.24 -21.50 -28.63
C PRO A 393 -23.07 -22.12 -27.49
N PRO A 394 -24.12 -22.91 -27.81
CA PRO A 394 -24.89 -23.64 -26.81
C PRO A 394 -23.99 -24.53 -25.93
N PRO A 395 -24.32 -24.73 -24.65
CA PRO A 395 -23.57 -25.62 -23.78
C PRO A 395 -23.57 -27.06 -24.33
N THR A 396 -22.45 -27.74 -24.15
CA THR A 396 -22.33 -29.18 -24.41
C THR A 396 -23.18 -30.00 -23.44
N GLU A 397 -23.57 -31.23 -23.81
CA GLU A 397 -24.27 -32.13 -22.88
C GLU A 397 -23.42 -32.47 -21.64
N GLU A 398 -22.09 -32.38 -21.73
CA GLU A 398 -21.18 -32.53 -20.60
C GLU A 398 -21.26 -31.33 -19.64
N GLU A 399 -21.24 -30.09 -20.16
CA GLU A 399 -21.52 -28.89 -19.37
C GLU A 399 -22.93 -28.91 -18.76
N LEU A 400 -23.95 -29.35 -19.51
CA LEU A 400 -25.30 -29.51 -18.98
C LEU A 400 -25.37 -30.63 -17.92
N ARG A 401 -24.62 -31.72 -18.06
CA ARG A 401 -24.53 -32.79 -17.05
C ARG A 401 -23.90 -32.27 -15.75
N TRP A 402 -22.82 -31.50 -15.85
CA TRP A 402 -22.21 -30.82 -14.70
C TRP A 402 -23.14 -29.75 -14.08
N ALA A 403 -23.89 -29.01 -14.89
CA ALA A 403 -24.91 -28.08 -14.42
C ALA A 403 -26.11 -28.76 -13.72
N ARG A 404 -26.19 -30.10 -13.76
CA ARG A 404 -27.14 -30.95 -13.04
C ARG A 404 -26.50 -31.69 -11.85
N GLU A 405 -25.19 -31.50 -11.58
CA GLU A 405 -24.46 -32.15 -10.48
C GLU A 405 -24.38 -31.22 -9.25
N GLY A 406 -25.13 -31.55 -8.20
CA GLY A 406 -25.17 -30.78 -6.94
C GLY A 406 -26.11 -29.56 -6.97
N ARG A 407 -26.23 -28.89 -5.83
CA ARG A 407 -27.13 -27.73 -5.66
C ARG A 407 -26.40 -26.41 -5.89
N LEU A 408 -27.09 -25.43 -6.47
CA LEU A 408 -26.52 -24.14 -6.84
C LEU A 408 -26.18 -23.31 -5.59
N LEU A 409 -24.92 -22.89 -5.45
CA LEU A 409 -24.47 -22.12 -4.28
C LEU A 409 -24.75 -20.63 -4.44
N LYS A 410 -25.71 -20.13 -3.66
CA LYS A 410 -26.09 -18.71 -3.62
C LYS A 410 -25.66 -18.07 -2.30
N HIS A 411 -25.21 -16.82 -2.36
CA HIS A 411 -25.08 -15.97 -1.18
C HIS A 411 -26.47 -15.47 -0.75
N SER A 412 -26.62 -15.07 0.52
CA SER A 412 -27.89 -14.54 1.04
C SER A 412 -28.46 -13.33 0.29
N ALA A 413 -27.61 -12.55 -0.40
CA ALA A 413 -28.01 -11.45 -1.30
C ALA A 413 -28.47 -11.91 -2.71
N GLY A 414 -28.56 -13.22 -2.97
CA GLY A 414 -29.05 -13.79 -4.23
C GLY A 414 -28.01 -13.89 -5.36
N LEU A 415 -26.75 -13.51 -5.11
CA LEU A 415 -25.64 -13.71 -6.04
C LEU A 415 -25.13 -15.15 -6.00
N CYS A 416 -24.72 -15.69 -7.15
CA CYS A 416 -24.09 -17.00 -7.26
C CYS A 416 -22.56 -16.89 -7.20
N LEU A 417 -21.94 -17.92 -6.61
CA LEU A 417 -20.49 -18.07 -6.59
C LEU A 417 -19.98 -18.58 -7.96
N ARG A 418 -18.86 -18.03 -8.47
CA ARG A 418 -18.27 -18.35 -9.80
C ARG A 418 -16.75 -18.16 -9.81
N SER A 419 -16.01 -18.91 -10.62
CA SER A 419 -14.63 -18.52 -10.98
C SER A 419 -14.64 -17.27 -11.88
N SER A 420 -13.64 -16.41 -11.71
CA SER A 420 -13.46 -15.17 -12.48
C SER A 420 -12.83 -15.37 -13.86
N GLU A 421 -12.27 -16.56 -14.13
CA GLU A 421 -11.73 -16.94 -15.42
C GLU A 421 -12.52 -18.10 -16.03
N GLU A 422 -12.61 -18.13 -17.36
CA GLU A 422 -13.47 -19.08 -18.06
C GLU A 422 -12.94 -20.51 -18.05
N ASP A 423 -11.62 -20.69 -18.07
CA ASP A 423 -11.00 -22.02 -18.12
C ASP A 423 -11.04 -22.72 -16.75
N GLY A 424 -11.30 -21.96 -15.67
CA GLY A 424 -11.44 -22.41 -14.29
C GLY A 424 -10.37 -21.85 -13.35
N ASP A 425 -9.15 -21.62 -13.84
CA ASP A 425 -7.96 -21.36 -13.00
C ASP A 425 -8.03 -20.08 -12.14
N GLY A 426 -8.96 -19.16 -12.43
CA GLY A 426 -9.15 -17.91 -11.72
C GLY A 426 -9.71 -18.02 -10.29
N THR A 427 -9.69 -16.88 -9.58
CA THR A 427 -10.20 -16.76 -8.20
C THR A 427 -11.73 -16.65 -8.17
N LEU A 428 -12.34 -17.03 -7.05
CA LEU A 428 -13.79 -16.96 -6.84
C LEU A 428 -14.30 -15.53 -6.62
N MET A 429 -15.49 -15.29 -7.16
CA MET A 429 -16.27 -14.07 -7.02
C MET A 429 -17.78 -14.35 -6.96
N LEU A 430 -18.55 -13.40 -6.44
CA LEU A 430 -20.00 -13.35 -6.51
C LEU A 430 -20.47 -12.63 -7.76
N LEU A 431 -21.46 -13.18 -8.46
CA LEU A 431 -22.00 -12.66 -9.72
C LEU A 431 -23.50 -12.94 -9.81
N SER A 432 -24.20 -12.33 -10.78
CA SER A 432 -25.59 -12.73 -11.04
C SER A 432 -25.66 -14.22 -11.39
N CYS A 433 -26.62 -14.94 -10.79
CA CYS A 433 -26.87 -16.35 -11.14
C CYS A 433 -27.25 -16.54 -12.62
N SER A 434 -27.78 -15.51 -13.27
CA SER A 434 -28.12 -15.49 -14.70
C SER A 434 -26.94 -15.13 -15.62
N PHE A 435 -25.73 -14.95 -15.08
CA PHE A 435 -24.55 -14.60 -15.88
C PHE A 435 -24.18 -15.78 -16.79
N PRO A 436 -24.18 -15.63 -18.13
CA PRO A 436 -23.82 -16.70 -19.03
C PRO A 436 -22.30 -16.95 -19.01
N PRO A 437 -21.82 -18.20 -19.12
CA PRO A 437 -22.57 -19.47 -19.02
C PRO A 437 -23.05 -19.78 -17.59
N VAL A 438 -24.30 -20.20 -17.39
CA VAL A 438 -24.87 -20.47 -16.05
C VAL A 438 -24.34 -21.77 -15.43
N GLU A 439 -23.95 -22.70 -16.30
CA GLU A 439 -23.24 -23.95 -16.07
C GLU A 439 -21.83 -23.78 -15.45
N LYS A 440 -21.28 -22.54 -15.40
CA LYS A 440 -20.07 -22.19 -14.64
C LYS A 440 -20.37 -21.56 -13.26
N ASN A 441 -21.62 -21.59 -12.79
CA ASN A 441 -21.92 -21.33 -11.38
C ASN A 441 -21.43 -22.49 -10.51
N ILE A 442 -20.86 -22.18 -9.33
CA ILE A 442 -20.40 -23.19 -8.38
C ILE A 442 -21.58 -23.95 -7.79
N ARG A 443 -21.46 -25.28 -7.74
CA ARG A 443 -22.42 -26.17 -7.08
C ARG A 443 -21.81 -26.82 -5.85
N VAL A 444 -22.64 -26.99 -4.82
CA VAL A 444 -22.34 -27.77 -3.61
C VAL A 444 -22.62 -29.23 -3.89
N VAL A 445 -21.61 -30.08 -3.71
CA VAL A 445 -21.74 -31.53 -3.74
C VAL A 445 -21.43 -32.06 -2.35
N GLU A 446 -22.37 -32.78 -1.74
CA GLU A 446 -22.20 -33.36 -0.41
C GLU A 446 -21.37 -34.65 -0.49
N ALA A 447 -20.41 -34.80 0.43
CA ALA A 447 -19.47 -35.90 0.47
C ALA A 447 -19.23 -36.31 1.94
N GLU A 448 -19.86 -37.41 2.36
CA GLU A 448 -19.83 -37.91 3.74
C GLU A 448 -20.21 -36.83 4.78
N ASP A 449 -19.26 -36.35 5.59
CA ASP A 449 -19.48 -35.31 6.63
C ASP A 449 -19.03 -33.91 6.19
N GLN A 450 -18.87 -33.72 4.88
CA GLN A 450 -18.25 -32.56 4.24
C GLN A 450 -19.03 -32.12 2.99
N VAL A 451 -18.64 -30.98 2.43
CA VAL A 451 -19.09 -30.51 1.12
C VAL A 451 -17.92 -30.06 0.25
N LEU A 452 -18.00 -30.42 -1.03
CA LEU A 452 -17.09 -29.96 -2.07
C LEU A 452 -17.77 -28.85 -2.88
N LEU A 453 -17.01 -27.84 -3.25
CA LEU A 453 -17.46 -26.77 -4.12
C LEU A 453 -16.91 -27.04 -5.52
N LYS A 454 -17.78 -27.33 -6.49
CA LYS A 454 -17.42 -27.78 -7.83
C LYS A 454 -17.78 -26.79 -8.93
N GLN A 455 -16.97 -26.80 -10.00
CA GLN A 455 -17.26 -26.22 -11.30
C GLN A 455 -16.97 -27.29 -12.37
N GLY A 456 -17.95 -28.17 -12.62
CA GLY A 456 -17.75 -29.39 -13.39
C GLY A 456 -16.75 -30.33 -12.73
N GLY A 457 -15.78 -30.84 -13.49
CA GLY A 457 -14.71 -31.70 -12.97
C GLY A 457 -13.71 -31.02 -12.03
N ARG A 458 -13.77 -29.69 -11.87
CA ARG A 458 -12.83 -28.91 -11.04
C ARG A 458 -13.39 -28.62 -9.65
N CYS A 459 -12.52 -28.60 -8.66
CA CYS A 459 -12.83 -28.30 -7.26
C CYS A 459 -12.18 -26.97 -6.85
N THR A 460 -12.71 -26.32 -5.80
CA THR A 460 -12.01 -25.23 -5.10
C THR A 460 -10.61 -25.65 -4.67
N HIS A 461 -9.73 -24.67 -4.51
CA HIS A 461 -8.47 -24.73 -3.76
C HIS A 461 -8.25 -23.38 -3.05
N VAL A 462 -7.41 -23.35 -2.02
CA VAL A 462 -7.10 -22.13 -1.24
C VAL A 462 -5.77 -21.56 -1.72
N GLU A 463 -5.75 -20.30 -2.14
CA GLU A 463 -4.55 -19.65 -2.68
C GLU A 463 -3.46 -19.51 -1.60
N GLY A 464 -2.40 -20.32 -1.74
CA GLY A 464 -1.23 -20.28 -0.85
C GLY A 464 -1.20 -21.34 0.26
N ASP A 465 -2.06 -22.37 0.22
CA ASP A 465 -1.98 -23.50 1.18
C ASP A 465 -0.77 -24.43 0.92
N ASP A 466 -0.14 -24.38 -0.27
CA ASP A 466 1.12 -25.09 -0.59
C ASP A 466 2.34 -24.62 0.25
N ASP A 467 2.29 -23.43 0.86
CA ASP A 467 3.37 -22.84 1.65
C ASP A 467 2.81 -22.16 2.92
N PRO A 468 2.81 -22.86 4.08
CA PRO A 468 2.29 -22.35 5.35
C PRO A 468 2.98 -21.09 5.91
N GLU A 469 4.18 -20.72 5.43
CA GLU A 469 4.83 -19.46 5.80
C GLU A 469 4.35 -18.28 4.91
N MET A 470 3.80 -18.58 3.73
CA MET A 470 3.28 -17.59 2.77
C MET A 470 1.76 -17.43 2.82
N THR A 471 1.00 -18.38 3.38
CA THR A 471 -0.47 -18.37 3.35
C THR A 471 -1.04 -17.04 3.88
N PRO A 472 -1.78 -16.26 3.05
CA PRO A 472 -2.30 -14.97 3.48
C PRO A 472 -3.18 -15.03 4.75
N LYS A 473 -3.31 -13.88 5.42
CA LYS A 473 -4.31 -13.69 6.49
C LYS A 473 -5.74 -13.91 5.98
N GLU A 474 -5.98 -13.57 4.72
CA GLU A 474 -7.27 -13.63 4.02
C GLU A 474 -7.03 -14.23 2.61
N PRO A 475 -6.78 -15.55 2.48
CA PRO A 475 -6.46 -16.17 1.20
C PRO A 475 -7.72 -16.25 0.34
N ARG A 476 -7.54 -16.13 -0.97
CA ARG A 476 -8.61 -16.27 -1.96
C ARG A 476 -8.89 -17.75 -2.19
N LEU A 477 -10.07 -18.06 -2.72
CA LEU A 477 -10.37 -19.38 -3.27
C LEU A 477 -10.17 -19.34 -4.79
N ALA A 478 -9.61 -20.39 -5.38
CA ALA A 478 -9.37 -20.55 -6.83
C ALA A 478 -9.83 -21.93 -7.33
N PHE A 479 -9.83 -22.16 -8.65
CA PHE A 479 -10.34 -23.40 -9.26
C PHE A 479 -9.38 -24.15 -10.23
N PRO A 480 -8.03 -24.17 -10.05
CA PRO A 480 -7.11 -24.84 -10.97
C PRO A 480 -7.12 -26.37 -10.90
N VAL A 481 -7.76 -26.98 -9.91
CA VAL A 481 -7.55 -28.40 -9.55
C VAL A 481 -8.69 -29.30 -10.05
N ASP A 482 -8.32 -30.40 -10.73
CA ASP A 482 -9.17 -31.58 -10.93
C ASP A 482 -9.61 -32.18 -9.59
N CYS A 483 -10.93 -32.35 -9.37
CA CYS A 483 -11.49 -32.97 -8.17
C CYS A 483 -10.96 -34.40 -7.91
N ALA A 484 -10.42 -35.12 -8.90
CA ALA A 484 -9.80 -36.42 -8.69
C ALA A 484 -8.51 -36.36 -7.85
N SER A 485 -7.88 -35.19 -7.74
CA SER A 485 -6.64 -35.01 -6.97
C SER A 485 -6.91 -34.91 -5.46
N LYS A 486 -6.75 -36.04 -4.77
CA LYS A 486 -6.91 -36.13 -3.30
C LYS A 486 -6.02 -35.18 -2.49
N THR A 487 -4.91 -34.71 -3.06
CA THR A 487 -3.97 -33.78 -2.40
C THR A 487 -4.57 -32.39 -2.19
N TYR A 488 -5.62 -32.03 -2.94
CA TYR A 488 -6.08 -30.65 -3.08
C TYR A 488 -7.61 -30.52 -3.01
N GLN A 489 -8.28 -31.37 -2.24
CA GLN A 489 -9.71 -31.23 -1.94
C GLN A 489 -9.89 -30.43 -0.64
N PRO A 490 -10.17 -29.11 -0.67
CA PRO A 490 -10.42 -28.34 0.55
C PRO A 490 -11.71 -28.81 1.22
N HIS A 491 -11.57 -29.35 2.42
CA HIS A 491 -12.68 -29.96 3.14
C HIS A 491 -13.52 -28.88 3.85
N PHE A 492 -14.68 -28.54 3.28
CA PHE A 492 -15.64 -27.61 3.89
C PHE A 492 -16.72 -28.34 4.69
N LYS A 493 -17.18 -27.72 5.78
CA LYS A 493 -18.33 -28.18 6.56
C LYS A 493 -19.39 -27.08 6.65
N LYS A 494 -20.65 -27.47 6.43
CA LYS A 494 -21.82 -26.61 6.64
C LYS A 494 -22.02 -26.37 8.14
N ILE A 495 -22.28 -25.13 8.51
CA ILE A 495 -22.67 -24.73 9.86
C ILE A 495 -24.01 -23.99 9.75
N PRO A 496 -25.08 -24.39 10.45
CA PRO A 496 -26.34 -23.67 10.40
C PRO A 496 -26.16 -22.18 10.73
N SER A 497 -26.80 -21.29 9.97
CA SER A 497 -26.81 -19.85 10.25
C SER A 497 -27.98 -19.51 11.17
N THR A 498 -27.69 -18.72 12.22
CA THR A 498 -28.67 -18.20 13.17
C THR A 498 -29.17 -16.80 12.80
N ALA A 499 -28.57 -16.20 11.77
CA ALA A 499 -28.96 -14.91 11.20
C ALA A 499 -30.45 -14.85 10.84
N LYS A 500 -31.05 -13.66 10.92
CA LYS A 500 -32.44 -13.38 10.48
C LYS A 500 -32.57 -13.29 8.95
N GLY A 501 -31.96 -14.25 8.25
CA GLY A 501 -31.90 -14.34 6.79
C GLY A 501 -32.86 -15.39 6.20
N PRO A 502 -32.57 -15.88 4.98
CA PRO A 502 -33.37 -16.92 4.34
C PRO A 502 -33.35 -18.24 5.13
N LYS A 503 -34.49 -18.95 5.14
CA LYS A 503 -34.63 -20.25 5.82
C LYS A 503 -33.67 -21.28 5.22
N GLY A 504 -33.02 -22.07 6.08
CA GLY A 504 -32.07 -23.11 5.66
C GLY A 504 -30.66 -22.59 5.35
N GLY A 505 -30.39 -21.30 5.55
CA GLY A 505 -29.06 -20.73 5.31
C GLY A 505 -27.97 -21.29 6.22
N PHE A 506 -26.74 -21.38 5.70
CA PHE A 506 -25.58 -21.94 6.39
C PHE A 506 -24.28 -21.16 6.11
N LEU A 507 -23.31 -21.25 7.00
CA LEU A 507 -21.93 -20.84 6.78
C LEU A 507 -21.13 -22.03 6.22
N LEU A 508 -20.15 -21.75 5.37
CA LEU A 508 -19.16 -22.73 4.91
C LEU A 508 -17.85 -22.51 5.65
N ARG A 509 -17.44 -23.47 6.48
CA ARG A 509 -16.17 -23.43 7.24
C ARG A 509 -15.17 -24.42 6.66
N HIS A 510 -13.99 -23.95 6.29
CA HIS A 510 -12.85 -24.76 5.88
C HIS A 510 -12.28 -25.54 7.07
N GLU A 511 -11.57 -26.65 6.82
CA GLU A 511 -10.93 -27.44 7.88
C GLU A 511 -9.91 -26.64 8.72
N SER A 512 -9.25 -25.64 8.12
CA SER A 512 -8.41 -24.64 8.82
C SER A 512 -9.16 -23.75 9.84
N GLY A 513 -10.45 -23.96 10.05
CA GLY A 513 -11.31 -23.23 10.99
C GLY A 513 -11.85 -21.90 10.46
N ARG A 514 -11.31 -21.37 9.35
CA ARG A 514 -11.77 -20.14 8.68
C ARG A 514 -13.07 -20.37 7.91
N CYS A 515 -13.92 -19.35 7.78
CA CYS A 515 -15.15 -19.40 6.98
C CYS A 515 -15.01 -18.68 5.63
N ILE A 516 -15.83 -19.07 4.66
CA ILE A 516 -15.95 -18.38 3.36
C ILE A 516 -16.72 -17.06 3.54
N HIS A 517 -16.09 -15.94 3.18
CA HIS A 517 -16.66 -14.59 3.24
C HIS A 517 -16.70 -13.96 1.83
N PRO A 518 -17.74 -13.18 1.46
CA PRO A 518 -17.58 -12.13 0.46
C PRO A 518 -16.53 -11.14 0.96
N TYR A 519 -15.74 -10.56 0.06
CA TYR A 519 -14.69 -9.61 0.44
C TYR A 519 -15.27 -8.43 1.25
N GLU A 520 -14.50 -7.98 2.24
CA GLU A 520 -14.90 -7.00 3.28
C GLU A 520 -16.09 -7.42 4.17
N GLY A 521 -16.71 -8.60 3.94
CA GLY A 521 -17.79 -9.14 4.76
C GLY A 521 -19.11 -8.36 4.65
N ALA A 522 -19.39 -7.79 3.47
CA ALA A 522 -20.63 -7.08 3.18
C ALA A 522 -21.86 -8.00 3.26
N VAL A 523 -22.98 -7.47 3.77
CA VAL A 523 -24.28 -8.19 3.82
C VAL A 523 -24.93 -8.23 2.44
N ASP A 524 -24.80 -7.14 1.69
CA ASP A 524 -25.23 -7.00 0.29
C ASP A 524 -23.98 -6.76 -0.59
N PRO A 525 -23.19 -7.81 -0.88
CA PRO A 525 -22.03 -7.70 -1.76
C PRO A 525 -22.47 -7.43 -3.20
N ARG A 526 -21.73 -6.60 -3.91
CA ARG A 526 -22.00 -6.31 -5.32
C ARG A 526 -21.63 -7.52 -6.21
N PRO A 527 -22.15 -7.61 -7.44
CA PRO A 527 -21.51 -8.42 -8.48
C PRO A 527 -20.00 -8.13 -8.58
N ILE A 528 -19.24 -9.12 -9.04
CA ILE A 528 -17.76 -9.19 -9.09
C ILE A 528 -17.01 -9.05 -7.76
N THR A 529 -17.70 -9.03 -6.60
CA THR A 529 -17.06 -9.10 -5.27
C THR A 529 -16.30 -10.41 -5.11
N ASP A 530 -14.99 -10.35 -4.88
CA ASP A 530 -14.13 -11.52 -4.61
C ASP A 530 -14.56 -12.30 -3.36
N VAL A 531 -14.13 -13.56 -3.27
CA VAL A 531 -14.44 -14.45 -2.13
C VAL A 531 -13.16 -15.03 -1.50
N ILE A 532 -13.10 -14.96 -0.17
CA ILE A 532 -11.91 -15.26 0.65
C ILE A 532 -12.24 -16.20 1.82
N LEU A 533 -11.21 -16.79 2.43
CA LEU A 533 -11.31 -17.36 3.77
C LEU A 533 -10.92 -16.33 4.84
N HIS A 534 -11.77 -16.14 5.86
CA HIS A 534 -11.53 -15.24 6.98
C HIS A 534 -11.83 -15.93 8.32
N SER A 535 -11.19 -15.47 9.41
CA SER A 535 -11.21 -16.15 10.71
C SER A 535 -12.50 -15.97 11.53
N ASP A 536 -13.33 -14.99 11.19
CA ASP A 536 -14.68 -14.85 11.75
C ASP A 536 -15.62 -15.92 11.17
N CYS A 537 -16.42 -16.57 12.02
CA CYS A 537 -17.41 -17.57 11.67
C CYS A 537 -18.74 -17.32 12.41
N ASN A 538 -19.07 -16.06 12.71
CA ASN A 538 -20.28 -15.69 13.42
C ASN A 538 -21.57 -16.05 12.63
N GLN A 539 -22.33 -17.01 13.15
CA GLN A 539 -23.55 -17.57 12.55
C GLN A 539 -24.68 -16.53 12.39
N ASP A 540 -24.66 -15.43 13.15
CA ASP A 540 -25.65 -14.34 13.09
C ASP A 540 -25.40 -13.35 11.94
N ARG A 541 -24.23 -13.38 11.28
CA ARG A 541 -23.90 -12.47 10.18
C ARG A 541 -24.48 -12.97 8.86
N MET A 542 -25.53 -12.30 8.36
CA MET A 542 -26.09 -12.55 7.01
C MET A 542 -25.03 -12.52 5.89
N ALA A 543 -24.00 -11.67 6.03
CA ALA A 543 -22.86 -11.62 5.13
C ALA A 543 -22.16 -12.98 4.91
N LEU A 544 -22.28 -13.91 5.86
CA LEU A 544 -21.64 -15.23 5.83
C LEU A 544 -22.64 -16.35 5.49
N THR A 545 -23.91 -16.01 5.35
CA THR A 545 -25.00 -16.95 5.07
C THR A 545 -25.05 -17.26 3.58
N TRP A 546 -24.91 -18.53 3.27
CA TRP A 546 -25.11 -19.15 1.96
C TRP A 546 -26.41 -19.94 1.95
N ILE A 547 -26.94 -20.20 0.75
CA ILE A 547 -28.14 -20.99 0.48
C ILE A 547 -27.80 -21.98 -0.65
N GLU A 548 -28.43 -23.14 -0.61
CA GLU A 548 -28.53 -24.02 -1.77
C GLU A 548 -29.84 -23.75 -2.50
N ASP A 549 -29.78 -23.74 -3.83
CA ASP A 549 -30.94 -23.71 -4.70
C ASP A 549 -30.94 -24.95 -5.61
N ASP A 550 -32.11 -25.52 -5.85
CA ASP A 550 -32.31 -26.69 -6.69
C ASP A 550 -32.48 -26.33 -8.19
N SER A 551 -32.44 -25.02 -8.51
CA SER A 551 -32.49 -24.44 -9.87
C SER A 551 -31.29 -24.78 -10.77
#